data_AF-A0A202DV84-F1
#
_entry.id   AF-A0A202DV84-F1
#
_cell.length_a   1.000
_cell.length_b   1.000
_cell.length_c   1.000
_cell.angle_alpha   90.00
_cell.angle_beta   90.00
_cell.angle_gamma   90.00
#
_symmetry.space_group_name_H-M   'P 1'
#
loop_
_entity.id
_entity.type
_entity.pdbx_description
1 polymer ?
#
loop_
_entity_poly.entity_id
_entity_poly.type
_entity_poly.pdbx_seq_one_letter_code
_entity_poly.pdbx_strand_id
1 'polypeptide(L)'
;MKLWSNNNVARGSGGFNPERRLLAAVLQRAITDYLTGDGELQESARDWLFTSDDPNESFGFAYICEALDFHMEELRKAVKAQHDELRPEKAEISAARVAA
;
A
#
# COMPACT_ATOMS: atom_id res chain seq x y z
N MET A 1 13.44 11.18 -16.33
CA MET A 1 13.01 9.95 -15.63
C MET A 1 14.00 9.66 -14.52
N LYS A 2 13.58 9.73 -13.25
CA LYS A 2 14.48 9.54 -12.11
C LYS A 2 14.58 8.04 -11.83
N LEU A 3 15.64 7.41 -12.33
CA LEU A 3 15.95 6.01 -12.07
C LEU A 3 16.29 5.86 -10.58
N TRP A 4 15.35 5.29 -9.83
CA TRP A 4 15.56 4.76 -8.48
C TRP A 4 16.70 3.71 -8.48
N SER A 5 17.95 4.16 -8.37
CA SER A 5 19.06 3.25 -8.15
C SER A 5 18.98 2.70 -6.73
N ASN A 6 18.80 1.38 -6.63
CA ASN A 6 18.81 0.57 -5.39
C ASN A 6 20.18 0.56 -4.67
N ASN A 7 21.07 1.51 -4.95
CA ASN A 7 22.45 1.49 -4.48
C ASN A 7 22.63 2.07 -3.06
N ASN A 8 21.56 2.56 -2.43
CA ASN A 8 21.61 3.10 -1.06
C ASN A 8 21.06 2.13 0.00
N VAL A 9 21.03 0.83 -0.29
CA VAL A 9 20.77 -0.15 0.77
C VAL A 9 22.04 -0.24 1.59
N ALA A 10 22.04 0.38 2.77
CA ALA A 10 23.12 0.26 3.74
C ALA A 10 23.43 -1.23 3.94
N ARG A 11 24.57 -1.69 3.42
CA ARG A 11 25.14 -3.00 3.73
C ARG A 11 25.74 -2.94 5.14
N GLY A 12 24.93 -2.55 6.11
CA GLY A 12 25.31 -2.63 7.52
C GLY A 12 25.50 -4.09 7.88
N SER A 13 26.45 -4.36 8.76
CA SER A 13 26.77 -5.70 9.30
C SER A 13 25.61 -6.36 10.08
N GLY A 14 24.38 -5.84 9.98
CA GLY A 14 23.14 -6.42 10.50
C GLY A 14 22.31 -7.00 9.35
N GLY A 15 22.37 -8.33 9.21
CA GLY A 15 21.40 -9.22 8.55
C GLY A 15 20.66 -8.68 7.32
N PHE A 16 21.21 -8.90 6.13
CA PHE A 16 20.41 -8.89 4.90
C PHE A 16 19.30 -9.94 5.01
N ASN A 17 18.05 -9.50 5.17
CA ASN A 17 16.87 -10.37 5.15
C ASN A 17 16.15 -10.20 3.79
N PRO A 18 16.38 -11.10 2.82
CA PRO A 18 15.79 -10.98 1.48
C PRO A 18 14.27 -11.12 1.50
N GLU A 19 13.74 -11.93 2.41
CA GLU A 19 12.30 -12.15 2.57
C GLU A 19 11.61 -10.86 3.01
N ARG A 20 12.10 -10.21 4.07
CA ARG A 20 11.56 -8.91 4.54
C ARG A 20 11.59 -7.85 3.44
N ARG A 21 12.64 -7.84 2.60
CA ARG A 21 12.74 -6.93 1.45
C ARG A 21 11.70 -7.24 0.37
N LEU A 22 11.44 -8.51 0.11
CA LEU A 22 10.40 -8.93 -0.83
C LEU A 22 9.02 -8.48 -0.34
N LEU A 23 8.68 -8.74 0.92
CA LEU A 23 7.40 -8.34 1.50
C LEU A 23 7.20 -6.81 1.44
N ALA A 24 8.25 -6.04 1.76
CA ALA A 24 8.21 -4.59 1.64
C ALA A 24 7.99 -4.14 0.18
N ALA A 25 8.63 -4.79 -0.78
CA ALA A 25 8.46 -4.48 -2.20
C ALA A 25 7.04 -4.79 -2.70
N VAL A 26 6.45 -5.92 -2.27
CA VAL A 26 5.07 -6.30 -2.58
C VAL A 26 4.10 -5.25 -2.02
N LEU A 27 4.25 -4.88 -0.75
CA LEU A 27 3.42 -3.84 -0.12
C LEU A 27 3.54 -2.50 -0.85
N GLN A 28 4.77 -2.06 -1.13
CA GLN A 28 5.02 -0.82 -1.86
C GLN A 28 4.38 -0.83 -3.25
N ARG A 29 4.42 -1.98 -3.94
CA ARG A 29 3.80 -2.11 -5.26
C ARG A 29 2.27 -1.99 -5.17
N ALA A 30 1.64 -2.71 -4.25
CA ALA A 30 0.19 -2.64 -4.04
C ALA A 30 -0.28 -1.22 -3.68
N ILE A 31 0.44 -0.53 -2.77
CA ILE A 31 0.15 0.86 -2.42
C ILE A 31 0.31 1.78 -3.64
N THR A 32 1.38 1.61 -4.40
CA THR A 32 1.62 2.44 -5.61
C THR A 32 0.54 2.23 -6.66
N ASP A 33 0.14 0.98 -6.90
CA ASP A 33 -0.92 0.61 -7.84
C ASP A 33 -2.28 1.15 -7.38
N TYR A 34 -2.56 1.16 -6.07
CA TYR A 34 -3.75 1.79 -5.53
C TYR A 34 -3.74 3.32 -5.67
N LEU A 35 -2.63 3.98 -5.32
CA LEU A 35 -2.52 5.44 -5.35
C LEU A 35 -2.47 6.02 -6.76
N THR A 36 -1.80 5.34 -7.69
CA THR A 36 -1.43 5.90 -9.01
C THR A 36 -1.86 5.04 -10.19
N GLY A 37 -2.34 3.82 -9.96
CA GLY A 37 -2.88 2.98 -11.01
C GLY A 37 -4.23 3.48 -11.53
N ASP A 38 -4.62 2.95 -12.67
CA ASP A 38 -5.88 3.26 -13.34
C ASP A 38 -6.66 1.97 -13.63
N GLY A 39 -8.00 2.08 -13.65
CA GLY A 39 -8.90 0.98 -13.98
C GLY A 39 -8.70 -0.26 -13.11
N GLU A 40 -8.62 -1.42 -13.74
CA GLU A 40 -8.52 -2.74 -13.09
C GLU A 40 -7.28 -2.86 -12.16
N LEU A 41 -6.20 -2.15 -12.46
CA LEU A 41 -4.98 -2.19 -11.65
C LEU A 41 -5.20 -1.54 -10.28
N GLN A 42 -5.90 -0.41 -10.25
CA GLN A 42 -6.25 0.26 -8.99
C GLN A 42 -7.31 -0.53 -8.22
N GLU A 43 -8.30 -1.11 -8.91
CA GLU A 43 -9.36 -1.90 -8.29
C GLU A 43 -8.82 -3.18 -7.64
N SER A 44 -7.95 -3.92 -8.34
CA SER A 44 -7.30 -5.11 -7.79
C SER A 44 -6.40 -4.77 -6.59
N ALA A 45 -5.64 -3.68 -6.65
CA ALA A 45 -4.82 -3.22 -5.53
C ALA A 45 -5.69 -2.78 -4.34
N ARG A 46 -6.82 -2.12 -4.58
CA ARG A 46 -7.81 -1.77 -3.55
C ARG A 46 -8.35 -3.02 -2.88
N ASP A 47 -8.78 -4.01 -3.66
CA ASP A 47 -9.37 -5.22 -3.09
C ASP A 47 -8.34 -5.99 -2.27
N TRP A 48 -7.08 -6.06 -2.72
CA TRP A 48 -6.00 -6.67 -1.96
C TRP A 48 -5.71 -5.94 -0.64
N LEU A 49 -5.72 -4.59 -0.64
CA LEU A 49 -5.44 -3.79 0.55
C LEU A 49 -6.59 -3.80 1.58
N PHE A 50 -7.85 -3.89 1.14
CA PHE A 50 -9.01 -3.56 2.00
C PHE A 50 -10.03 -4.70 2.18
N THR A 51 -9.94 -5.83 1.46
CA THR A 51 -11.01 -6.85 1.48
C THR A 51 -10.67 -8.08 2.32
N SER A 52 -9.45 -8.62 2.25
CA SER A 52 -9.07 -9.84 2.97
C SER A 52 -8.20 -9.51 4.19
N ASP A 53 -8.62 -10.01 5.35
CA ASP A 53 -7.85 -10.02 6.59
C ASP A 53 -7.55 -11.44 7.06
N ASP A 54 -7.66 -12.46 6.19
CA ASP A 54 -7.35 -13.83 6.57
C ASP A 54 -5.85 -13.96 6.88
N PRO A 55 -5.45 -14.17 8.14
CA PRO A 55 -4.04 -14.32 8.50
C PRO A 55 -3.43 -15.62 7.95
N ASN A 56 -4.25 -16.57 7.51
CA ASN A 56 -3.79 -17.82 6.90
C ASN A 56 -3.50 -17.65 5.40
N GLU A 57 -3.91 -16.53 4.80
CA GLU A 57 -3.57 -16.20 3.41
C GLU A 57 -2.09 -15.79 3.32
N SER A 58 -1.28 -16.71 2.81
CA SER A 58 0.14 -16.44 2.57
C SER A 58 0.31 -15.27 1.61
N PHE A 59 1.14 -14.30 1.99
CA PHE A 59 1.35 -13.04 1.24
C PHE A 59 0.10 -12.15 1.14
N GLY A 60 -0.93 -12.40 1.94
CA GLY A 60 -2.03 -11.46 2.14
C GLY A 60 -1.57 -10.17 2.83
N PHE A 61 -2.38 -9.12 2.78
CA PHE A 61 -2.07 -7.84 3.39
C PHE A 61 -1.83 -7.96 4.91
N ALA A 62 -2.68 -8.72 5.62
CA ALA A 62 -2.55 -8.98 7.05
C ALA A 62 -1.22 -9.68 7.39
N TYR A 63 -0.88 -10.75 6.66
CA TYR A 63 0.39 -11.47 6.80
C TYR A 63 1.59 -10.54 6.62
N ILE A 64 1.57 -9.69 5.58
CA ILE A 64 2.66 -8.76 5.31
C ILE A 64 2.77 -7.69 6.40
N CYS A 65 1.65 -7.20 6.93
CA CYS A 65 1.67 -6.24 8.04
C CYS A 65 2.30 -6.86 9.29
N GLU A 66 1.93 -8.10 9.63
CA GLU A 66 2.54 -8.82 10.75
C GLU A 66 4.05 -9.03 10.54
N ALA A 67 4.46 -9.55 9.37
CA ALA A 67 5.86 -9.83 9.07
C ALA A 67 6.76 -8.58 8.97
N LEU A 68 6.17 -7.40 8.75
CA LEU A 68 6.88 -6.12 8.66
C LEU A 68 6.73 -5.24 9.91
N ASP A 69 6.00 -5.69 10.93
CA ASP A 69 5.66 -4.94 12.15
C ASP A 69 4.85 -3.66 11.89
N PHE A 70 3.86 -3.71 10.98
CA PHE A 70 2.93 -2.61 10.71
C PHE A 70 1.57 -2.80 11.39
N HIS A 71 0.98 -1.68 11.83
CA HIS A 71 -0.41 -1.63 12.24
C HIS A 71 -1.33 -1.54 11.01
N MET A 72 -2.04 -2.63 10.76
CA MET A 72 -2.91 -2.81 9.58
C MET A 72 -3.90 -1.65 9.37
N GLU A 73 -4.67 -1.30 10.40
CA GLU A 73 -5.70 -0.26 10.33
C GLU A 73 -5.14 1.14 10.12
N GLU A 74 -4.05 1.48 10.81
CA GLU A 74 -3.39 2.78 10.65
C GLU A 74 -2.76 2.91 9.25
N LEU A 75 -2.18 1.83 8.73
CA LEU A 75 -1.62 1.81 7.38
C LEU A 75 -2.73 2.00 6.32
N ARG A 76 -3.85 1.26 6.44
CA ARG A 76 -5.02 1.43 5.57
C ARG A 76 -5.54 2.86 5.58
N LYS A 77 -5.68 3.43 6.77
CA LYS A 77 -6.15 4.81 6.96
C LYS A 77 -5.21 5.81 6.29
N ALA A 78 -3.90 5.67 6.48
CA ALA A 78 -2.91 6.54 5.86
C ALA A 78 -2.92 6.43 4.33
N VAL A 79 -2.95 5.21 3.80
CA VAL A 79 -2.98 4.96 2.35
C VAL A 79 -4.27 5.51 1.71
N LYS A 80 -5.42 5.34 2.38
CA LYS A 80 -6.70 5.90 1.91
C LYS A 80 -6.69 7.43 1.93
N ALA A 81 -6.22 8.05 3.02
CA ALA A 81 -6.12 9.51 3.10
C ALA A 81 -5.24 10.07 1.97
N GLN A 82 -4.10 9.42 1.70
CA GLN A 82 -3.21 9.80 0.61
C GLN A 82 -3.86 9.62 -0.79
N HIS A 83 -4.68 8.58 -0.98
CA HIS A 83 -5.45 8.39 -2.22
C HIS A 83 -6.43 9.55 -2.45
N ASP A 84 -7.18 9.92 -1.42
CA ASP A 84 -8.16 11.00 -1.46
C ASP A 84 -7.50 12.36 -1.77
N GLU A 85 -6.32 12.63 -1.17
CA GLU A 85 -5.53 13.85 -1.44
C GLU A 85 -5.03 13.94 -2.89
N LEU A 86 -4.67 12.82 -3.50
CA LEU A 86 -4.20 12.78 -4.89
C LEU A 86 -5.34 12.95 -5.91
N ARG A 87 -6.60 12.78 -5.49
CA ARG A 87 -7.78 12.83 -6.37
C ARG A 87 -8.88 13.77 -5.82
N PRO A 88 -8.59 15.07 -5.66
CA PRO A 88 -9.51 16.02 -5.04
C PRO A 88 -10.85 16.17 -5.80
N GLU A 89 -10.85 15.91 -7.12
CA GLU A 89 -12.02 15.99 -8.00
C GLU A 89 -13.18 15.05 -7.59
N LYS A 90 -12.89 13.91 -6.95
CA LYS A 90 -13.92 12.96 -6.47
C LYS A 90 -14.36 13.24 -5.03
N ALA A 91 -13.50 13.87 -4.23
CA ALA A 91 -13.78 14.21 -2.84
C ALA A 91 -14.85 15.32 -2.72
N GLU A 92 -14.79 16.36 -3.57
CA GLU A 92 -15.79 17.44 -3.59
C GLU A 92 -17.20 16.94 -3.95
N ILE A 93 -17.31 16.01 -4.90
CA ILE A 93 -18.62 15.44 -5.32
C ILE A 93 -19.23 14.56 -4.22
N SER A 94 -18.40 13.84 -3.46
CA SER A 94 -18.84 13.04 -2.33
C SER A 94 -19.31 13.92 -1.15
N ALA A 95 -18.56 14.96 -0.81
CA ALA A 95 -18.93 15.89 0.27
C ALA A 95 -20.21 16.67 -0.06
N ALA A 96 -20.38 17.10 -1.32
CA ALA A 96 -21.57 17.80 -1.78
C ALA A 96 -22.86 16.94 -1.74
N ARG A 97 -22.75 15.61 -1.92
CA ARG A 97 -23.91 14.69 -1.82
C ARG A 97 -24.35 14.37 -0.39
N VAL A 98 -23.49 14.60 0.61
CA VAL A 98 -23.84 14.37 2.03
C VAL A 98 -24.47 15.62 2.66
N ALA A 99 -24.21 16.80 2.09
CA ALA A 99 -24.73 18.09 2.56
C ALA A 99 -26.06 18.50 1.89
N ALA A 100 -26.62 17.70 0.98
CA ALA A 100 -27.88 17.94 0.27
C ALA A 100 -28.92 16.88 0.64
#